data_AF-A0A5N7BL75-F1
#
_entry.id   AF-A0A5N7BL75-F1
#
_cell.length_a   1.000
_cell.length_b   1.000
_cell.length_c   1.000
_cell.angle_alpha   90.00
_cell.angle_beta   90.00
_cell.angle_gamma   90.00
#
_symmetry.space_group_name_H-M   'P 1'
#
loop_
_entity.id
_entity.type
_entity.pdbx_description
1 polymer ?
#
loop_
_entity_poly.entity_id
_entity_poly.type
_entity_poly.pdbx_seq_one_letter_code
_entity_poly.pdbx_strand_id
1 'polypeptide(L)'
;MQPAASTPASQPSANQQSPKQVIVVGAGPVGLMTALKLGTAGIAVQVIEKNAELSRAPRAVGYHGAALAALKRTPVYKEAAKMGFSGNGICWRKPLVEDGEGGMKMGDIVAALPFASNNETRDDHGNGVLYLPQSQLTQLLYNAALQTGLVKVHFNLELCEIHESEDSVTAVARNLGGELEKCQGVFLVAADGGKAASRKILNIRFKGHSWPERLIAVDALLEDKYLDSILPTSMVIHPVHFGLVTPLEPVQPGKKTLYRCTIAVDPNDERTDAELVSESNLMTFMDIIAPGPRPLDAKILNSSAYRTHQLCASTMRKGRCILAGDAAHLNNPFGALGLTTGLLDADAAADALDLIINEKKPMDLLDLYSDERRRAFQTFVDPLSTQNKLRCASDPDTVGNDWFLRGLVNKTPEILESFARPFFEIWPTDMRKLAASRGF
;
A
#
# COMPACT_ATOMS: atom_id res chain seq x y z
N MET A 1 -64.84 35.77 26.40
CA MET A 1 -63.91 35.29 25.36
C MET A 1 -62.63 36.10 25.49
N GLN A 2 -61.60 35.52 26.12
CA GLN A 2 -60.24 36.06 26.18
C GLN A 2 -59.38 35.34 25.12
N PRO A 3 -58.46 36.00 24.42
CA PRO A 3 -57.50 35.30 23.58
C PRO A 3 -56.35 34.76 24.43
N ALA A 4 -55.96 33.51 24.17
CA ALA A 4 -54.86 32.82 24.82
C ALA A 4 -53.51 33.47 24.48
N ALA A 5 -52.68 33.65 25.50
CA ALA A 5 -51.29 34.10 25.36
C ALA A 5 -50.45 33.00 24.69
N SER A 6 -49.71 33.36 23.65
CA SER A 6 -48.75 32.50 22.97
C SER A 6 -47.45 32.40 23.78
N THR A 7 -47.06 31.16 24.07
CA THR A 7 -45.76 30.83 24.69
C THR A 7 -44.64 31.10 23.68
N PRO A 8 -43.52 31.75 24.06
CA PRO A 8 -42.37 31.91 23.16
C PRO A 8 -41.67 30.56 22.96
N ALA A 9 -41.43 30.20 21.70
CA ALA A 9 -40.60 29.06 21.35
C ALA A 9 -39.17 29.25 21.88
N SER A 10 -38.69 28.29 22.65
CA SER A 10 -37.31 28.22 23.13
C SER A 10 -36.33 28.18 21.94
N GLN A 11 -35.42 29.15 21.87
CA GLN A 11 -34.27 29.08 20.98
C GLN A 11 -33.41 27.87 21.35
N PRO A 12 -32.91 27.08 20.38
CA PRO A 12 -31.96 26.01 20.67
C PRO A 12 -30.66 26.63 21.22
N SER A 13 -30.25 26.14 22.38
CA SER A 13 -29.04 26.54 23.09
C SER A 13 -27.81 26.42 22.18
N ALA A 14 -27.10 27.54 21.99
CA ALA A 14 -25.84 27.63 21.25
C ALA A 14 -24.66 27.03 22.03
N ASN A 15 -24.71 25.72 22.32
CA ASN A 15 -23.57 25.01 22.91
C ASN A 15 -23.50 23.52 22.56
N GLN A 16 -23.95 23.13 21.36
CA GLN A 16 -23.50 21.86 20.77
C GLN A 16 -22.16 22.14 20.08
N GLN A 17 -21.05 21.85 20.77
CA GLN A 17 -19.75 21.73 20.10
C GLN A 17 -19.97 20.81 18.90
N SER A 18 -19.73 21.33 17.70
CA SER A 18 -19.77 20.56 16.46
C SER A 18 -18.93 19.29 16.67
N PRO A 19 -19.39 18.10 16.26
CA PRO A 19 -18.60 16.89 16.41
C PRO A 19 -17.22 17.11 15.80
N LYS A 20 -16.16 16.82 16.56
CA LYS A 20 -14.77 17.00 16.11
C LYS A 20 -14.55 16.14 14.87
N GLN A 21 -14.48 16.78 13.72
CA GLN A 21 -14.41 16.11 12.41
C GLN A 21 -12.97 16.06 11.90
N VAL A 22 -12.56 14.94 11.32
CA VAL A 22 -11.26 14.79 10.64
C VAL A 22 -11.47 14.84 9.13
N ILE A 23 -10.58 15.52 8.42
CA ILE A 23 -10.54 15.51 6.95
C ILE A 23 -9.51 14.47 6.51
N VAL A 24 -9.87 13.61 5.58
CA VAL A 24 -8.93 12.70 4.90
C VAL A 24 -8.90 13.07 3.42
N VAL A 25 -7.72 13.30 2.87
CA VAL A 25 -7.55 13.62 1.44
C VAL A 25 -7.05 12.38 0.73
N GLY A 26 -7.87 11.83 -0.17
CA GLY A 26 -7.63 10.61 -0.93
C GLY A 26 -8.45 9.42 -0.43
N ALA A 27 -9.26 8.82 -1.31
CA ALA A 27 -10.01 7.59 -1.08
C ALA A 27 -9.25 6.35 -1.59
N GLY A 28 -7.91 6.37 -1.51
CA GLY A 28 -7.09 5.17 -1.63
C GLY A 28 -7.21 4.27 -0.40
N PRO A 29 -6.60 3.07 -0.42
CA PRO A 29 -6.67 2.13 0.71
C PRO A 29 -6.15 2.73 2.03
N VAL A 30 -5.11 3.56 1.99
CA VAL A 30 -4.55 4.24 3.17
C VAL A 30 -5.55 5.23 3.77
N GLY A 31 -6.14 6.09 2.93
CA GLY A 31 -7.14 7.07 3.38
C GLY A 31 -8.42 6.40 3.89
N LEU A 32 -8.91 5.38 3.20
CA LEU A 32 -10.11 4.64 3.60
C LEU A 32 -9.89 3.79 4.87
N MET A 33 -8.70 3.20 5.05
CA MET A 33 -8.37 2.52 6.31
C MET A 33 -8.29 3.50 7.48
N THR A 34 -7.71 4.69 7.25
CA THR A 34 -7.70 5.77 8.25
C THR A 34 -9.13 6.17 8.62
N ALA A 35 -9.98 6.42 7.61
CA ALA A 35 -11.37 6.82 7.80
C ALA A 35 -12.19 5.74 8.52
N LEU A 36 -12.03 4.47 8.13
CA LEU A 36 -12.68 3.33 8.79
C LEU A 36 -12.33 3.25 10.27
N LYS A 37 -11.03 3.33 10.61
CA LYS A 37 -10.59 3.25 12.01
C LYS A 37 -11.10 4.42 12.84
N LEU A 38 -11.01 5.64 12.32
CA LEU A 38 -11.56 6.83 12.99
C LEU A 38 -13.08 6.74 13.18
N GLY A 39 -13.82 6.33 12.15
CA GLY A 39 -15.26 6.11 12.23
C GLY A 39 -15.64 5.04 13.25
N THR A 40 -14.86 3.95 13.34
CA THR A 40 -15.04 2.90 14.36
C THR A 40 -14.79 3.44 15.77
N ALA A 41 -13.87 4.40 15.93
CA ALA A 41 -13.60 5.11 17.19
C ALA A 41 -14.62 6.23 17.49
N GLY A 42 -15.70 6.36 16.72
CA GLY A 42 -16.73 7.37 16.95
C GLY A 42 -16.38 8.78 16.46
N ILE A 43 -15.35 8.93 15.62
CA ILE A 43 -14.89 10.21 15.10
C ILE A 43 -15.48 10.44 13.70
N ALA A 44 -16.12 11.58 13.48
CA ALA A 44 -16.68 11.94 12.18
C ALA A 44 -15.56 12.23 11.16
N VAL A 45 -15.70 11.72 9.93
CA VAL A 45 -14.69 11.86 8.88
C VAL A 45 -15.30 12.34 7.57
N GLN A 46 -14.68 13.34 6.95
CA GLN A 46 -14.92 13.69 5.54
C GLN A 46 -13.72 13.27 4.70
N VAL A 47 -13.93 12.35 3.78
CA VAL A 47 -12.93 11.94 2.79
C VAL A 47 -13.15 12.73 1.50
N ILE A 48 -12.12 13.38 0.99
CA ILE A 48 -12.14 14.15 -0.26
C ILE A 48 -11.34 13.38 -1.31
N GLU A 49 -11.96 13.00 -2.42
CA GLU A 49 -11.34 12.25 -3.51
C GLU A 49 -11.54 12.97 -4.84
N LYS A 50 -10.46 13.15 -5.59
CA LYS A 50 -10.50 13.89 -6.86
C LYS A 50 -11.12 13.09 -8.01
N ASN A 51 -10.99 11.77 -7.97
CA ASN A 51 -11.55 10.91 -9.01
C ASN A 51 -13.07 10.77 -8.82
N ALA A 52 -13.77 10.42 -9.89
CA ALA A 52 -15.21 10.18 -9.84
C ALA A 52 -15.59 8.84 -9.18
N GLU A 53 -14.66 7.89 -9.17
CA GLU A 53 -14.84 6.55 -8.62
C GLU A 53 -13.53 6.02 -8.02
N LEU A 54 -13.63 4.96 -7.23
CA LEU A 54 -12.46 4.24 -6.71
C LEU A 54 -11.66 3.61 -7.86
N SER A 55 -10.33 3.59 -7.71
CA SER A 55 -9.46 3.01 -8.74
C SER A 55 -9.69 1.50 -8.87
N ARG A 56 -9.90 1.05 -10.11
CA ARG A 56 -10.03 -0.38 -10.46
C ARG A 56 -8.69 -1.07 -10.72
N ALA A 57 -7.61 -0.30 -10.80
CA ALA A 57 -6.28 -0.83 -11.07
C ALA A 57 -5.80 -1.73 -9.91
N PRO A 58 -5.32 -2.96 -10.17
CA PRO A 58 -5.06 -3.90 -9.09
C PRO A 58 -3.82 -3.56 -8.25
N ARG A 59 -2.91 -2.70 -8.75
CA ARG A 59 -1.71 -2.17 -8.04
C ARG A 59 -1.04 -3.18 -7.08
N ALA A 60 -1.03 -2.93 -5.78
CA ALA A 60 -0.47 -3.85 -4.79
C ALA A 60 -1.40 -5.06 -4.54
N VAL A 61 -0.82 -6.22 -4.19
CA VAL A 61 -1.60 -7.48 -4.12
C VAL A 61 -1.31 -8.27 -2.85
N GLY A 62 -0.04 -8.31 -2.39
CA GLY A 62 0.35 -9.09 -1.21
C GLY A 62 0.36 -8.27 0.08
N TYR A 63 -0.28 -8.79 1.13
CA TYR A 63 -0.28 -8.25 2.50
C TYR A 63 0.27 -9.30 3.46
N HIS A 64 1.31 -8.94 4.22
CA HIS A 64 2.00 -9.85 5.14
C HIS A 64 2.46 -9.13 6.41
N GLY A 65 3.03 -9.90 7.34
CA GLY A 65 3.66 -9.38 8.55
C GLY A 65 2.76 -8.45 9.37
N ALA A 66 3.33 -7.33 9.84
CA ALA A 66 2.60 -6.34 10.61
C ALA A 66 1.40 -5.72 9.87
N ALA A 67 1.48 -5.53 8.55
CA ALA A 67 0.38 -4.95 7.79
C ALA A 67 -0.84 -5.90 7.75
N LEU A 68 -0.61 -7.21 7.60
CA LEU A 68 -1.66 -8.21 7.72
C LEU A 68 -2.23 -8.25 9.15
N ALA A 69 -1.39 -8.14 10.17
CA ALA A 69 -1.84 -8.06 11.57
C ALA A 69 -2.71 -6.81 11.82
N ALA A 70 -2.36 -5.67 11.24
CA ALA A 70 -3.18 -4.45 11.30
C ALA A 70 -4.53 -4.65 10.58
N LEU A 71 -4.54 -5.26 9.39
CA LEU A 71 -5.78 -5.59 8.69
C LEU A 71 -6.67 -6.51 9.51
N LYS A 72 -6.13 -7.54 10.18
CA LYS A 72 -6.88 -8.46 11.05
C LYS A 72 -7.67 -7.77 12.17
N ARG A 73 -7.23 -6.59 12.62
CA ARG A 73 -7.92 -5.79 13.63
C ARG A 73 -9.09 -4.98 13.09
N THR A 74 -9.27 -4.94 11.77
CA THR A 74 -10.38 -4.24 11.11
C THR A 74 -11.52 -5.20 10.79
N PRO A 75 -12.77 -4.69 10.66
CA PRO A 75 -13.90 -5.53 10.28
C PRO A 75 -13.79 -6.10 8.86
N VAL A 76 -12.91 -5.55 8.01
CA VAL A 76 -12.79 -5.98 6.60
C VAL A 76 -12.01 -7.28 6.42
N TYR A 77 -11.23 -7.70 7.41
CA TYR A 77 -10.29 -8.81 7.25
C TYR A 77 -10.97 -10.12 6.86
N LYS A 78 -12.09 -10.48 7.51
CA LYS A 78 -12.77 -11.75 7.24
C LYS A 78 -13.20 -11.85 5.77
N GLU A 79 -13.76 -10.77 5.23
CA GLU A 79 -14.21 -10.77 3.85
C GLU A 79 -13.05 -10.61 2.85
N ALA A 80 -12.00 -9.88 3.22
CA ALA A 80 -10.76 -9.83 2.46
C ALA A 80 -10.09 -11.22 2.35
N ALA A 81 -10.05 -11.98 3.43
CA ALA A 81 -9.51 -13.33 3.46
C ALA A 81 -10.33 -14.32 2.63
N LYS A 82 -11.66 -14.16 2.62
CA LYS A 82 -12.58 -14.98 1.81
C LYS A 82 -12.52 -14.66 0.31
N MET A 83 -12.33 -13.39 -0.05
CA MET A 83 -12.21 -12.96 -1.45
C MET A 83 -10.81 -13.21 -2.02
N GLY A 84 -9.79 -13.08 -1.19
CA GLY A 84 -8.40 -13.31 -1.55
C GLY A 84 -8.01 -14.79 -1.46
N PHE A 85 -6.71 -15.03 -1.55
CA PHE A 85 -6.10 -16.34 -1.33
C PHE A 85 -4.78 -16.19 -0.59
N SER A 86 -4.31 -17.27 0.02
CA SER A 86 -3.09 -17.25 0.84
C SER A 86 -1.93 -17.93 0.11
N GLY A 87 -0.73 -17.36 0.23
CA GLY A 87 0.52 -18.03 -0.13
C GLY A 87 1.51 -18.02 1.03
N ASN A 88 2.50 -18.91 0.97
CA ASN A 88 3.39 -19.13 2.11
C ASN A 88 4.51 -18.10 2.21
N GLY A 89 4.79 -17.37 1.13
CA GLY A 89 5.98 -16.55 1.03
C GLY A 89 6.18 -15.89 -0.33
N ILE A 90 7.35 -15.31 -0.48
CA ILE A 90 7.90 -14.82 -1.75
C ILE A 90 9.24 -15.50 -2.01
N CYS A 91 9.66 -15.60 -3.28
CA CYS A 91 10.94 -16.22 -3.62
C CYS A 91 11.78 -15.38 -4.58
N TRP A 92 13.09 -15.66 -4.59
CA TRP A 92 14.03 -15.23 -5.62
C TRP A 92 14.34 -16.42 -6.51
N ARG A 93 14.25 -16.23 -7.82
CA ARG A 93 14.45 -17.26 -8.84
C ARG A 93 15.42 -16.79 -9.93
N LYS A 94 16.11 -17.75 -10.53
CA LYS A 94 16.88 -17.54 -11.76
C LYS A 94 15.96 -17.17 -12.95
N PRO A 95 16.49 -16.61 -14.04
CA PRO A 95 15.74 -16.36 -15.28
C PRO A 95 15.06 -17.62 -15.83
N LEU A 96 14.16 -17.42 -16.81
CA LEU A 96 13.52 -18.53 -17.51
C LEU A 96 14.56 -19.45 -18.17
N VAL A 97 14.23 -20.74 -18.24
CA VAL A 97 15.03 -21.77 -18.92
C VAL A 97 14.15 -22.56 -19.88
N GLU A 98 14.75 -23.19 -20.89
CA GLU A 98 14.01 -24.06 -21.81
C GLU A 98 13.31 -25.21 -21.06
N ASP A 99 12.08 -25.51 -21.45
CA ASP A 99 11.31 -26.62 -20.88
C ASP A 99 11.62 -27.98 -21.52
N GLY A 100 12.34 -27.99 -22.66
CA GLY A 100 12.65 -29.18 -23.46
C GLY A 100 11.58 -29.53 -24.50
N GLU A 101 10.48 -28.77 -24.57
CA GLU A 101 9.34 -28.93 -25.48
C GLU A 101 9.20 -27.74 -26.45
N GLY A 102 10.21 -26.87 -26.53
CA GLY A 102 10.21 -25.64 -27.34
C GLY A 102 9.57 -24.43 -26.64
N GLY A 103 9.28 -24.53 -25.34
CA GLY A 103 8.81 -23.44 -24.49
C GLY A 103 9.82 -23.05 -23.40
N MET A 104 9.36 -22.19 -22.50
CA MET A 104 10.13 -21.69 -21.36
C MET A 104 9.41 -22.01 -20.05
N LYS A 105 10.17 -22.37 -19.01
CA LYS A 105 9.70 -22.56 -17.63
C LYS A 105 10.46 -21.65 -16.67
N MET A 106 9.89 -21.47 -15.48
CA MET A 106 10.54 -20.69 -14.41
C MET A 106 11.89 -21.32 -14.03
N GLY A 107 12.93 -20.49 -13.91
CA GLY A 107 14.24 -20.92 -13.39
C GLY A 107 14.18 -21.30 -11.92
N ASP A 108 15.23 -21.99 -11.45
CA ASP A 108 15.30 -22.54 -10.10
C ASP A 108 15.17 -21.47 -9.01
N ILE A 109 14.57 -21.87 -7.87
CA ILE A 109 14.54 -21.04 -6.66
C ILE A 109 15.96 -20.94 -6.10
N VAL A 110 16.44 -19.71 -5.97
CA VAL A 110 17.68 -19.40 -5.25
C VAL A 110 17.42 -19.39 -3.75
N ALA A 111 16.37 -18.69 -3.31
CA ALA A 111 15.94 -18.65 -1.92
C ALA A 111 14.46 -18.27 -1.81
N ALA A 112 13.84 -18.60 -0.68
CA ALA A 112 12.47 -18.22 -0.37
C ALA A 112 12.40 -17.58 1.02
N LEU A 113 11.61 -16.52 1.14
CA LEU A 113 11.27 -15.90 2.42
C LEU A 113 9.88 -16.41 2.84
N PRO A 114 9.80 -17.40 3.75
CA PRO A 114 8.53 -17.88 4.26
C PRO A 114 7.95 -16.88 5.26
N PHE A 115 6.65 -16.62 5.13
CA PHE A 115 5.82 -15.93 6.13
C PHE A 115 4.88 -16.92 6.87
N ALA A 116 4.91 -18.20 6.50
CA ALA A 116 4.20 -19.31 7.15
C ALA A 116 4.98 -20.64 7.02
N SER A 117 4.77 -21.58 7.96
CA SER A 117 5.58 -22.80 8.14
C SER A 117 4.97 -24.11 7.57
N ASN A 118 4.12 -24.05 6.53
CA ASN A 118 3.48 -25.16 5.77
C ASN A 118 2.01 -25.49 6.15
N ASN A 119 1.39 -26.37 5.34
CA ASN A 119 -0.05 -26.54 5.01
C ASN A 119 -1.11 -26.52 6.14
N GLU A 120 -0.77 -26.61 7.42
CA GLU A 120 -1.75 -26.69 8.52
C GLU A 120 -2.37 -25.34 8.91
N THR A 121 -1.92 -24.23 8.31
CA THR A 121 -2.39 -22.87 8.66
C THR A 121 -2.87 -22.05 7.47
N ARG A 122 -3.18 -22.67 6.33
CA ARG A 122 -3.68 -21.94 5.15
C ARG A 122 -5.11 -21.43 5.37
N ASP A 123 -5.83 -22.00 6.32
CA ASP A 123 -7.28 -22.08 6.28
C ASP A 123 -7.96 -21.23 7.36
N ASP A 124 -7.43 -21.17 8.59
CA ASP A 124 -8.29 -20.71 9.69
C ASP A 124 -8.05 -19.26 10.15
N HIS A 125 -6.81 -18.77 10.32
CA HIS A 125 -6.60 -17.45 10.95
C HIS A 125 -5.37 -16.62 10.51
N GLY A 126 -4.86 -16.79 9.28
CA GLY A 126 -4.07 -15.73 8.59
C GLY A 126 -2.56 -15.64 8.85
N ASN A 127 -1.83 -16.74 8.72
CA ASN A 127 -0.37 -16.69 8.58
C ASN A 127 0.01 -16.69 7.08
N GLY A 128 1.15 -16.11 6.71
CA GLY A 128 1.60 -16.03 5.31
C GLY A 128 1.37 -14.67 4.65
N VAL A 129 1.11 -14.71 3.33
CA VAL A 129 0.76 -13.54 2.52
C VAL A 129 -0.69 -13.69 2.08
N LEU A 130 -1.53 -12.71 2.41
CA LEU A 130 -2.84 -12.56 1.81
C LEU A 130 -2.68 -11.90 0.43
N TYR A 131 -3.16 -12.54 -0.62
CA TYR A 131 -3.22 -12.00 -1.96
C TYR A 131 -4.64 -11.50 -2.25
N LEU A 132 -4.77 -10.20 -2.42
CA LEU A 132 -6.02 -9.55 -2.80
C LEU A 132 -5.70 -8.27 -3.58
N PRO A 133 -6.16 -8.12 -4.83
CA PRO A 133 -5.94 -6.89 -5.58
C PRO A 133 -6.33 -5.63 -4.80
N GLN A 134 -5.50 -4.59 -4.86
CA GLN A 134 -5.70 -3.36 -4.10
C GLN A 134 -7.09 -2.75 -4.35
N SER A 135 -7.62 -2.84 -5.56
CA SER A 135 -8.96 -2.34 -5.90
C SER A 135 -10.06 -3.04 -5.08
N GLN A 136 -9.95 -4.35 -4.87
CA GLN A 136 -10.89 -5.11 -4.06
C GLN A 136 -10.77 -4.76 -2.57
N LEU A 137 -9.55 -4.66 -2.02
CA LEU A 137 -9.35 -4.20 -0.65
C LEU A 137 -9.90 -2.78 -0.45
N THR A 138 -9.65 -1.89 -1.40
CA THR A 138 -10.13 -0.50 -1.38
C THR A 138 -11.66 -0.46 -1.33
N GLN A 139 -12.33 -1.29 -2.11
CA GLN A 139 -13.79 -1.39 -2.10
C GLN A 139 -14.33 -1.91 -0.75
N LEU A 140 -13.68 -2.91 -0.15
CA LEU A 140 -14.06 -3.42 1.17
C LEU A 140 -13.91 -2.34 2.25
N LEU A 141 -12.78 -1.61 2.24
CA LEU A 141 -12.52 -0.50 3.16
C LEU A 141 -13.55 0.63 2.99
N TYR A 142 -13.89 0.98 1.74
CA TYR A 142 -14.90 1.98 1.44
C TYR A 142 -16.27 1.60 2.03
N ASN A 143 -16.73 0.38 1.75
CA ASN A 143 -18.02 -0.10 2.23
C ASN A 143 -18.08 -0.12 3.76
N ALA A 144 -17.04 -0.66 4.41
CA ALA A 144 -16.97 -0.72 5.86
C ALA A 144 -16.88 0.68 6.50
N ALA A 145 -16.14 1.62 5.88
CA ALA A 145 -16.05 2.99 6.38
C ALA A 145 -17.43 3.66 6.38
N LEU A 146 -18.20 3.54 5.29
CA LEU A 146 -19.56 4.08 5.22
C LEU A 146 -20.52 3.43 6.23
N GLN A 147 -20.37 2.12 6.49
CA GLN A 147 -21.19 1.40 7.46
C GLN A 147 -21.04 1.91 8.91
N THR A 148 -19.96 2.65 9.22
CA THR A 148 -19.83 3.32 10.52
C THR A 148 -20.89 4.41 10.74
N GLY A 149 -21.52 4.93 9.67
CA GLY A 149 -22.44 6.07 9.72
C GLY A 149 -21.76 7.43 9.98
N LEU A 150 -20.45 7.45 10.24
CA LEU A 150 -19.67 8.63 10.60
C LEU A 150 -18.71 9.09 9.51
N VAL A 151 -18.50 8.27 8.48
CA VAL A 151 -17.63 8.59 7.34
C VAL A 151 -18.47 9.01 6.15
N LYS A 152 -18.13 10.15 5.55
CA LYS A 152 -18.65 10.60 4.25
C LYS A 152 -17.52 10.69 3.25
N VAL A 153 -17.75 10.21 2.03
CA VAL A 153 -16.77 10.30 0.94
C VAL A 153 -17.32 11.20 -0.16
N HIS A 154 -16.55 12.21 -0.51
CA HIS A 154 -16.85 13.21 -1.51
C HIS A 154 -15.94 12.99 -2.72
N PHE A 155 -16.45 12.29 -3.73
CA PHE A 155 -15.77 12.13 -5.02
C PHE A 155 -15.79 13.44 -5.80
N ASN A 156 -15.00 13.51 -6.87
CA ASN A 156 -14.93 14.67 -7.77
C ASN A 156 -14.48 15.98 -7.10
N LEU A 157 -13.75 15.90 -5.99
CA LEU A 157 -13.22 17.06 -5.28
C LEU A 157 -11.70 17.03 -5.25
N GLU A 158 -11.06 17.96 -5.97
CA GLU A 158 -9.61 18.09 -6.02
C GLU A 158 -9.12 19.13 -5.00
N LEU A 159 -8.33 18.68 -4.01
CA LEU A 159 -7.72 19.58 -3.03
C LEU A 159 -6.83 20.64 -3.73
N CYS A 160 -7.11 21.91 -3.47
CA CYS A 160 -6.38 23.06 -4.00
C CYS A 160 -5.58 23.79 -2.92
N GLU A 161 -6.17 23.98 -1.72
CA GLU A 161 -5.56 24.76 -0.64
C GLU A 161 -5.85 24.12 0.73
N ILE A 162 -4.98 24.42 1.69
CA ILE A 162 -5.14 24.05 3.10
C ILE A 162 -4.89 25.31 3.92
N HIS A 163 -5.88 25.70 4.72
CA HIS A 163 -5.79 26.82 5.66
C HIS A 163 -5.89 26.30 7.09
N GLU A 164 -4.89 26.61 7.90
CA GLU A 164 -4.86 26.22 9.31
C GLU A 164 -5.18 27.42 10.20
N SER A 165 -5.86 27.16 11.31
CA SER A 165 -6.11 28.08 12.42
C SER A 165 -5.68 27.41 13.73
N GLU A 166 -5.83 28.12 14.85
CA GLU A 166 -5.42 27.60 16.15
C GLU A 166 -6.11 26.27 16.51
N ASP A 167 -7.40 26.11 16.19
CA ASP A 167 -8.23 24.97 16.59
C ASP A 167 -8.80 24.14 15.43
N SER A 168 -8.64 24.59 14.18
CA SER A 168 -9.22 23.94 13.01
C SER A 168 -8.32 23.99 11.77
N VAL A 169 -8.64 23.13 10.81
CA VAL A 169 -8.07 23.08 9.47
C VAL A 169 -9.20 23.09 8.45
N THR A 170 -9.02 23.87 7.39
CA THR A 170 -9.95 23.97 6.26
C THR A 170 -9.25 23.50 4.99
N ALA A 171 -9.80 22.46 4.36
CA ALA A 171 -9.45 22.06 3.01
C ALA A 171 -10.34 22.80 2.01
N VAL A 172 -9.73 23.46 1.03
CA VAL A 172 -10.45 24.04 -0.11
C VAL A 172 -10.26 23.10 -1.29
N ALA A 173 -11.35 22.56 -1.81
CA ALA A 173 -11.34 21.62 -2.92
C ALA A 173 -12.16 22.14 -4.10
N ARG A 174 -11.76 21.80 -5.31
CA ARG A 174 -12.44 22.19 -6.54
C ARG A 174 -13.30 21.03 -7.04
N ASN A 175 -14.56 21.31 -7.35
CA ASN A 175 -15.46 20.32 -7.96
C ASN A 175 -15.34 20.29 -9.50
N LEU A 176 -16.07 19.38 -10.16
CA LEU A 176 -16.07 19.26 -11.63
C LEU A 176 -16.55 20.52 -12.35
N GLY A 177 -17.41 21.33 -11.72
CA GLY A 177 -17.87 22.61 -12.26
C GLY A 177 -16.84 23.73 -12.16
N GLY A 178 -15.71 23.49 -11.48
CA GLY A 178 -14.68 24.48 -11.21
C GLY A 178 -14.94 25.33 -9.96
N GLU A 179 -16.04 25.09 -9.26
CA GLU A 179 -16.38 25.81 -8.02
C GLU A 179 -15.53 25.30 -6.85
N LEU A 180 -15.24 26.20 -5.91
CA LEU A 180 -14.47 25.89 -4.70
C LEU A 180 -15.41 25.59 -3.54
N GLU A 181 -15.21 24.42 -2.94
CA GLU A 181 -15.90 23.94 -1.76
C GLU A 181 -14.96 23.92 -0.55
N LYS A 182 -15.49 24.18 0.64
CA LYS A 182 -14.72 24.17 1.89
C LYS A 182 -15.16 23.03 2.78
N CYS A 183 -14.21 22.18 3.16
CA CYS A 183 -14.38 21.17 4.19
C CYS A 183 -13.59 21.60 5.43
N GLN A 184 -14.26 21.73 6.58
CA GLN A 184 -13.62 22.11 7.84
C GLN A 184 -13.52 20.88 8.77
N GLY A 185 -12.42 20.80 9.51
CA GLY A 185 -12.18 19.77 10.53
C GLY A 185 -11.18 20.25 11.58
N VAL A 186 -10.86 19.39 12.54
CA VAL A 186 -9.85 19.67 13.59
C VAL A 186 -8.45 19.16 13.23
N PHE A 187 -8.39 18.18 12.32
CA PHE A 187 -7.17 17.59 11.78
C PHE A 187 -7.36 17.17 10.33
N LEU A 188 -6.26 17.09 9.58
CA LEU A 188 -6.23 16.61 8.20
C LEU A 188 -5.21 15.49 8.04
N VAL A 189 -5.63 14.38 7.43
CA VAL A 189 -4.75 13.29 7.00
C VAL A 189 -4.64 13.30 5.48
N ALA A 190 -3.43 13.55 4.99
CA ALA A 190 -3.08 13.55 3.58
C ALA A 190 -2.66 12.14 3.14
N ALA A 191 -3.53 11.47 2.38
CA ALA A 191 -3.33 10.12 1.83
C ALA A 191 -3.59 10.09 0.30
N ASP A 192 -3.27 11.18 -0.39
CA ASP A 192 -3.60 11.47 -1.80
C ASP A 192 -2.53 11.01 -2.82
N GLY A 193 -1.66 10.08 -2.42
CA GLY A 193 -0.77 9.36 -3.31
C GLY A 193 0.58 10.04 -3.60
N GLY A 194 1.41 9.44 -4.47
CA GLY A 194 2.78 9.89 -4.69
C GLY A 194 2.92 11.31 -5.27
N LYS A 195 1.92 11.71 -6.06
CA LYS A 195 1.81 13.06 -6.63
C LYS A 195 1.04 14.04 -5.72
N ALA A 196 0.87 13.70 -4.43
CA ALA A 196 0.08 14.42 -3.43
C ALA A 196 0.11 15.94 -3.60
N ALA A 197 -1.06 16.52 -3.84
CA ALA A 197 -1.26 17.97 -3.83
C ALA A 197 -1.08 18.49 -2.41
N SER A 198 -1.60 17.76 -1.43
CA SER A 198 -1.52 18.09 0.01
C SER A 198 -0.07 18.34 0.46
N ARG A 199 0.86 17.43 0.14
CA ARG A 199 2.29 17.55 0.48
C ARG A 199 2.90 18.83 -0.10
N LYS A 200 2.56 19.15 -1.35
CA LYS A 200 3.05 20.36 -2.04
C LYS A 200 2.47 21.63 -1.40
N ILE A 201 1.18 21.67 -1.11
CA ILE A 201 0.49 22.78 -0.42
C ILE A 201 1.11 23.01 0.96
N LEU A 202 1.39 21.93 1.70
CA LEU A 202 2.05 21.98 3.00
C LEU A 202 3.56 22.34 2.90
N ASN A 203 4.11 22.45 1.69
CA ASN A 203 5.54 22.71 1.44
C ASN A 203 6.46 21.70 2.14
N ILE A 204 6.06 20.42 2.15
CA ILE A 204 6.86 19.33 2.71
C ILE A 204 7.64 18.68 1.56
N ARG A 205 8.97 18.66 1.67
CA ARG A 205 9.83 18.09 0.62
C ARG A 205 10.03 16.60 0.81
N PHE A 206 10.12 15.87 -0.30
CA PHE A 206 10.70 14.53 -0.32
C PHE A 206 12.23 14.59 -0.33
N LYS A 207 12.84 13.61 0.32
CA LYS A 207 14.28 13.35 0.34
C LYS A 207 14.53 11.91 -0.06
N GLY A 208 15.57 11.67 -0.85
CA GLY A 208 15.97 10.33 -1.32
C GLY A 208 16.31 10.36 -2.81
N HIS A 209 16.08 9.25 -3.51
CA HIS A 209 16.48 9.08 -4.90
C HIS A 209 15.42 8.38 -5.76
N SER A 210 15.58 8.47 -7.08
CA SER A 210 14.83 7.68 -8.05
C SER A 210 15.76 6.67 -8.69
N TRP A 211 15.24 5.49 -9.01
CA TRP A 211 16.01 4.48 -9.72
C TRP A 211 16.15 4.86 -11.20
N PRO A 212 17.32 4.59 -11.81
CA PRO A 212 17.59 4.97 -13.20
C PRO A 212 16.74 4.15 -14.19
N GLU A 213 16.47 2.88 -13.88
CA GLU A 213 15.63 2.04 -14.73
C GLU A 213 14.14 2.38 -14.60
N ARG A 214 13.40 2.03 -15.66
CA ARG A 214 11.93 1.99 -15.66
C ARG A 214 11.48 0.55 -15.46
N LEU A 215 10.33 0.39 -14.84
CA LEU A 215 9.63 -0.88 -14.78
C LEU A 215 8.42 -0.83 -15.71
N ILE A 216 8.15 -1.94 -16.38
CA ILE A 216 6.89 -2.17 -17.11
C ILE A 216 6.11 -3.20 -16.31
N ALA A 217 4.90 -2.84 -15.87
CA ALA A 217 3.95 -3.79 -15.31
C ALA A 217 2.93 -4.17 -16.39
N VAL A 218 2.75 -5.48 -16.60
CA VAL A 218 1.81 -6.07 -17.56
C VAL A 218 0.87 -6.99 -16.80
N ASP A 219 -0.43 -6.77 -16.95
CA ASP A 219 -1.45 -7.70 -16.48
C ASP A 219 -1.83 -8.61 -17.64
N ALA A 220 -1.52 -9.90 -17.53
CA ALA A 220 -1.73 -10.87 -18.59
C ALA A 220 -2.34 -12.18 -18.08
N LEU A 221 -3.24 -12.75 -18.86
CA LEU A 221 -3.71 -14.13 -18.66
C LEU A 221 -2.65 -15.10 -19.18
N LEU A 222 -2.13 -15.94 -18.29
CA LEU A 222 -1.10 -16.96 -18.55
C LEU A 222 -1.57 -18.32 -18.04
N GLU A 223 -1.13 -19.40 -18.68
CA GLU A 223 -1.42 -20.76 -18.23
C GLU A 223 -0.55 -21.17 -17.02
N ASP A 224 -1.19 -21.73 -15.99
CA ASP A 224 -0.56 -22.16 -14.74
C ASP A 224 0.16 -23.53 -14.85
N LYS A 225 0.93 -23.76 -15.91
CA LYS A 225 1.72 -24.99 -16.07
C LYS A 225 3.01 -24.95 -15.23
N TYR A 226 3.65 -23.78 -15.14
CA TYR A 226 5.00 -23.61 -14.59
C TYR A 226 5.08 -22.72 -13.34
N LEU A 227 3.94 -22.19 -12.88
CA LEU A 227 3.89 -21.22 -11.79
C LEU A 227 3.57 -21.91 -10.45
N ASP A 228 4.31 -21.51 -9.42
CA ASP A 228 4.32 -22.16 -8.11
C ASP A 228 3.14 -21.66 -7.26
N SER A 229 2.19 -22.55 -6.92
CA SER A 229 1.02 -22.20 -6.10
C SER A 229 1.34 -22.08 -4.60
N ILE A 230 2.53 -22.47 -4.15
CA ILE A 230 2.98 -22.33 -2.76
C ILE A 230 3.69 -21.00 -2.53
N LEU A 231 4.54 -20.62 -3.48
CA LEU A 231 5.28 -19.36 -3.52
C LEU A 231 4.86 -18.53 -4.75
N PRO A 232 3.60 -18.06 -4.80
CA PRO A 232 3.01 -17.47 -6.00
C PRO A 232 3.68 -16.18 -6.47
N THR A 233 4.34 -15.42 -5.60
CA THR A 233 5.17 -14.29 -6.03
C THR A 233 6.62 -14.73 -6.22
N SER A 234 7.07 -14.62 -7.47
CA SER A 234 8.45 -14.90 -7.88
C SER A 234 9.15 -13.61 -8.27
N MET A 235 10.23 -13.26 -7.56
CA MET A 235 11.15 -12.21 -7.97
C MET A 235 12.24 -12.84 -8.85
N VAL A 236 12.35 -12.37 -10.09
CA VAL A 236 13.27 -12.91 -11.09
C VAL A 236 14.57 -12.12 -11.06
N ILE A 237 15.69 -12.83 -10.93
CA ILE A 237 17.04 -12.27 -10.87
C ILE A 237 17.60 -12.16 -12.27
N HIS A 238 18.00 -10.96 -12.69
CA HIS A 238 18.67 -10.70 -13.94
C HIS A 238 19.37 -9.32 -13.91
N PRO A 239 20.59 -9.16 -14.45
CA PRO A 239 21.33 -7.89 -14.33
C PRO A 239 20.62 -6.67 -14.96
N VAL A 240 19.88 -6.89 -16.05
CA VAL A 240 19.10 -5.85 -16.74
C VAL A 240 17.58 -6.04 -16.54
N HIS A 241 17.02 -7.12 -17.06
CA HIS A 241 15.60 -7.46 -17.05
C HIS A 241 15.09 -8.17 -15.80
N PHE A 242 15.57 -7.77 -14.61
CA PHE A 242 15.00 -8.30 -13.37
C PHE A 242 13.53 -7.93 -13.24
N GLY A 243 12.80 -8.69 -12.44
CA GLY A 243 11.35 -8.52 -12.41
C GLY A 243 10.65 -9.24 -11.29
N LEU A 244 9.33 -9.22 -11.33
CA LEU A 244 8.51 -10.08 -10.49
C LEU A 244 7.27 -10.56 -11.25
N VAL A 245 6.86 -11.78 -10.98
CA VAL A 245 5.62 -12.38 -11.45
C VAL A 245 4.78 -12.69 -10.22
N THR A 246 3.55 -12.18 -10.18
CA THR A 246 2.62 -12.43 -9.07
C THR A 246 1.20 -12.60 -9.59
N PRO A 247 0.44 -13.60 -9.12
CA PRO A 247 -0.96 -13.75 -9.49
C PRO A 247 -1.79 -12.62 -8.91
N LEU A 248 -2.84 -12.25 -9.64
CA LEU A 248 -3.89 -11.31 -9.23
C LEU A 248 -5.17 -12.03 -8.78
N GLU A 249 -5.25 -13.34 -9.02
CA GLU A 249 -6.35 -14.23 -8.65
C GLU A 249 -5.80 -15.64 -8.29
N PRO A 250 -6.59 -16.51 -7.64
CA PRO A 250 -6.10 -17.82 -7.22
C PRO A 250 -5.55 -18.65 -8.38
N VAL A 251 -4.32 -19.14 -8.22
CA VAL A 251 -3.64 -20.03 -9.19
C VAL A 251 -4.41 -21.34 -9.32
N GLN A 252 -4.76 -21.72 -10.55
CA GLN A 252 -5.49 -22.93 -10.90
C GLN A 252 -4.67 -23.73 -11.92
N PRO A 253 -3.93 -24.77 -11.49
CA PRO A 253 -3.05 -25.54 -12.36
C PRO A 253 -3.71 -25.95 -13.69
N GLY A 254 -3.02 -25.68 -14.80
CA GLY A 254 -3.50 -25.96 -16.16
C GLY A 254 -4.63 -25.06 -16.67
N LYS A 255 -5.02 -24.01 -15.92
CA LYS A 255 -5.94 -22.97 -16.40
C LYS A 255 -5.20 -21.66 -16.61
N LYS A 256 -5.86 -20.73 -17.33
CA LYS A 256 -5.40 -19.36 -17.44
C LYS A 256 -5.76 -18.58 -16.18
N THR A 257 -4.77 -17.93 -15.59
CA THR A 257 -4.87 -17.07 -14.42
C THR A 257 -4.28 -15.71 -14.76
N LEU A 258 -4.87 -14.65 -14.20
CA LEU A 258 -4.39 -13.28 -14.38
C LEU A 258 -3.15 -13.04 -13.50
N TYR A 259 -2.04 -12.71 -14.14
CA TYR A 259 -0.78 -12.35 -13.48
C TYR A 259 -0.40 -10.91 -13.74
N ARG A 260 0.26 -10.32 -12.75
CA ARG A 260 1.12 -9.16 -12.96
C ARG A 260 2.55 -9.63 -13.21
N CYS A 261 3.04 -9.35 -14.40
CA CYS A 261 4.44 -9.48 -14.79
C CYS A 261 5.06 -8.09 -14.78
N THR A 262 6.03 -7.85 -13.90
CA THR A 262 6.81 -6.62 -13.88
C THR A 262 8.23 -6.91 -14.32
N ILE A 263 8.78 -6.09 -15.22
CA ILE A 263 10.11 -6.26 -15.78
C ILE A 263 10.83 -4.92 -15.87
N ALA A 264 12.10 -4.92 -15.50
CA ALA A 264 12.97 -3.77 -15.63
C ALA A 264 13.45 -3.61 -17.08
N VAL A 265 13.51 -2.35 -17.49
CA VAL A 265 14.03 -1.92 -18.79
C VAL A 265 15.46 -1.42 -18.59
N ASP A 266 16.32 -1.61 -19.59
CA ASP A 266 17.66 -1.04 -19.56
C ASP A 266 17.59 0.48 -19.25
N PRO A 267 18.39 0.98 -18.29
CA PRO A 267 18.38 2.40 -17.94
C PRO A 267 18.78 3.33 -19.10
N ASN A 268 19.47 2.81 -20.13
CA ASN A 268 19.85 3.53 -21.34
C ASN A 268 18.84 3.36 -22.48
N ASP A 269 17.72 2.68 -22.25
CA ASP A 269 16.67 2.55 -23.25
C ASP A 269 16.03 3.92 -23.53
N GLU A 270 16.08 4.36 -24.79
CA GLU A 270 15.60 5.68 -25.21
C GLU A 270 14.13 5.71 -25.63
N ARG A 271 13.45 4.54 -25.70
CA ARG A 271 12.03 4.48 -26.05
C ARG A 271 11.22 5.27 -25.03
N THR A 272 10.21 5.98 -25.49
CA THR A 272 9.21 6.65 -24.64
C THR A 272 8.38 5.62 -23.86
N ASP A 273 7.72 6.06 -22.78
CA ASP A 273 6.84 5.19 -22.01
C ASP A 273 5.69 4.61 -22.87
N ALA A 274 5.23 5.35 -23.88
CA ALA A 274 4.21 4.90 -24.83
C ALA A 274 4.73 3.81 -25.79
N GLU A 275 5.96 3.94 -26.26
CA GLU A 275 6.61 2.92 -27.09
C GLU A 275 6.88 1.65 -26.29
N LEU A 276 7.36 1.76 -25.04
CA LEU A 276 7.62 0.59 -24.18
C LEU A 276 6.37 -0.27 -23.96
N VAL A 277 5.19 0.35 -23.92
CA VAL A 277 3.91 -0.35 -23.72
C VAL A 277 3.18 -0.65 -25.02
N SER A 278 3.83 -0.51 -26.19
CA SER A 278 3.27 -0.99 -27.45
C SER A 278 3.15 -2.52 -27.44
N GLU A 279 2.16 -3.08 -28.14
CA GLU A 279 1.89 -4.52 -28.16
C GLU A 279 3.14 -5.36 -28.54
N SER A 280 3.89 -4.93 -29.56
CA SER A 280 5.12 -5.61 -29.99
C SER A 280 6.21 -5.63 -28.91
N ASN A 281 6.42 -4.51 -28.22
CA ASN A 281 7.42 -4.42 -27.16
C ASN A 281 6.97 -5.19 -25.92
N LEU A 282 5.68 -5.12 -25.56
CA LEU A 282 5.12 -5.90 -24.46
C LEU A 282 5.33 -7.40 -24.67
N MET A 283 5.07 -7.93 -25.86
CA MET A 283 5.33 -9.35 -26.13
C MET A 283 6.80 -9.72 -25.99
N THR A 284 7.72 -8.84 -26.44
CA THR A 284 9.17 -9.04 -26.25
C THR A 284 9.53 -9.11 -24.76
N PHE A 285 8.96 -8.22 -23.94
CA PHE A 285 9.18 -8.24 -22.49
C PHE A 285 8.54 -9.45 -21.81
N MET A 286 7.36 -9.87 -22.28
CA MET A 286 6.68 -11.07 -21.79
C MET A 286 7.47 -12.34 -22.13
N ASP A 287 8.11 -12.42 -23.29
CA ASP A 287 8.99 -13.54 -23.66
C ASP A 287 10.19 -13.70 -22.70
N ILE A 288 10.62 -12.62 -22.03
CA ILE A 288 11.72 -12.65 -21.05
C ILE A 288 11.26 -13.14 -19.68
N ILE A 289 10.05 -12.77 -19.24
CA ILE A 289 9.62 -12.93 -17.84
C ILE A 289 8.52 -13.98 -17.63
N ALA A 290 7.71 -14.27 -18.65
CA ALA A 290 6.58 -15.17 -18.54
C ALA A 290 6.93 -16.58 -19.06
N PRO A 291 6.72 -17.64 -18.26
CA PRO A 291 6.85 -19.01 -18.73
C PRO A 291 5.70 -19.37 -19.68
N GLY A 292 5.89 -20.39 -20.51
CA GLY A 292 4.90 -20.84 -21.50
C GLY A 292 5.54 -21.23 -22.84
N PRO A 293 4.73 -21.60 -23.84
CA PRO A 293 5.22 -21.93 -25.18
C PRO A 293 5.90 -20.74 -25.86
N ARG A 294 6.59 -20.98 -26.98
CA ARG A 294 7.07 -19.95 -27.90
C ARG A 294 6.53 -20.25 -29.31
N PRO A 295 5.69 -19.37 -29.92
CA PRO A 295 5.26 -18.06 -29.43
C PRO A 295 4.40 -18.15 -28.15
N LEU A 296 4.52 -17.14 -27.28
CA LEU A 296 3.83 -17.11 -25.99
C LEU A 296 2.32 -16.94 -26.17
N ASP A 297 1.54 -17.87 -25.60
CA ASP A 297 0.09 -17.74 -25.48
C ASP A 297 -0.24 -16.89 -24.24
N ALA A 298 -0.29 -15.56 -24.43
CA ALA A 298 -0.67 -14.60 -23.41
C ALA A 298 -1.75 -13.65 -23.94
N LYS A 299 -2.72 -13.31 -23.08
CA LYS A 299 -3.66 -12.21 -23.36
C LYS A 299 -3.37 -11.05 -22.41
N ILE A 300 -2.81 -9.97 -22.94
CA ILE A 300 -2.54 -8.74 -22.21
C ILE A 300 -3.86 -7.98 -22.00
N LEU A 301 -4.13 -7.60 -20.75
CA LEU A 301 -5.32 -6.83 -20.35
C LEU A 301 -4.98 -5.38 -20.01
N ASN A 302 -3.79 -5.15 -19.45
CA ASN A 302 -3.36 -3.81 -19.04
C ASN A 302 -1.84 -3.73 -19.02
N SER A 303 -1.29 -2.53 -19.22
CA SER A 303 0.14 -2.29 -19.16
C SER A 303 0.45 -0.87 -18.71
N SER A 304 1.59 -0.69 -18.04
CA SER A 304 2.08 0.65 -17.68
C SER A 304 3.59 0.65 -17.49
N ALA A 305 4.25 1.69 -17.98
CA ALA A 305 5.64 2.00 -17.65
C ALA A 305 5.68 3.02 -16.51
N TYR A 306 6.60 2.83 -15.56
CA TYR A 306 6.78 3.75 -14.43
C TYR A 306 8.20 3.70 -13.88
N ARG A 307 8.60 4.79 -13.22
CA ARG A 307 9.82 4.85 -12.42
C ARG A 307 9.52 4.51 -10.98
N THR A 308 10.50 3.91 -10.32
CA THR A 308 10.44 3.63 -8.88
C THR A 308 11.35 4.59 -8.12
N HIS A 309 11.07 4.71 -6.83
CA HIS A 309 11.70 5.71 -5.97
C HIS A 309 12.03 5.09 -4.61
N GLN A 310 12.96 5.74 -3.92
CA GLN A 310 13.13 5.67 -2.47
C GLN A 310 13.08 7.10 -1.95
N LEU A 311 11.88 7.57 -1.65
CA LEU A 311 11.64 8.94 -1.21
C LEU A 311 10.90 8.93 0.12
N CYS A 312 11.30 9.77 1.06
CA CYS A 312 10.63 9.95 2.33
C CYS A 312 10.40 11.44 2.58
N ALA A 313 9.25 11.80 3.13
CA ALA A 313 8.96 13.16 3.51
C ALA A 313 9.93 13.64 4.61
N SER A 314 10.36 14.89 4.49
CA SER A 314 11.24 15.53 5.48
C SER A 314 10.63 15.60 6.88
N THR A 315 9.30 15.65 6.94
CA THR A 315 8.45 15.46 8.12
C THR A 315 7.13 14.87 7.64
N MET A 316 6.42 14.09 8.46
CA MET A 316 5.06 13.62 8.17
C MET A 316 4.00 14.46 8.88
N ARG A 317 4.39 15.55 9.55
CA ARG A 317 3.47 16.50 10.20
C ARG A 317 3.80 17.94 9.83
N LYS A 318 2.76 18.75 9.62
CA LYS A 318 2.80 20.21 9.69
C LYS A 318 1.54 20.71 10.39
N GLY A 319 1.69 21.24 11.61
CA GLY A 319 0.57 21.70 12.42
C GLY A 319 -0.43 20.55 12.70
N ARG A 320 -1.68 20.76 12.31
CA ARG A 320 -2.82 19.84 12.39
C ARG A 320 -2.93 18.89 11.18
N CYS A 321 -2.00 18.96 10.24
CA CYS A 321 -1.95 18.10 9.06
C CYS A 321 -0.86 17.04 9.19
N ILE A 322 -1.20 15.79 8.88
CA ILE A 322 -0.25 14.69 8.78
C ILE A 322 -0.30 14.01 7.41
N LEU A 323 0.82 13.46 6.95
CA LEU A 323 0.94 12.68 5.71
C LEU A 323 0.91 11.17 6.04
N ALA A 324 0.32 10.36 5.17
CA ALA A 324 0.32 8.90 5.27
C ALA A 324 0.46 8.21 3.90
N GLY A 325 1.08 7.03 3.87
CA GLY A 325 1.26 6.23 2.66
C GLY A 325 2.09 6.96 1.59
N ASP A 326 1.69 6.81 0.32
CA ASP A 326 2.43 7.38 -0.82
C ASP A 326 2.58 8.92 -0.77
N ALA A 327 1.72 9.63 -0.03
CA ALA A 327 1.89 11.06 0.19
C ALA A 327 3.15 11.38 1.03
N ALA A 328 3.54 10.44 1.90
CA ALA A 328 4.61 10.54 2.88
C ALA A 328 5.90 9.81 2.49
N HIS A 329 5.83 8.73 1.72
CA HIS A 329 7.00 8.02 1.23
C HIS A 329 6.69 7.26 -0.06
N LEU A 330 7.72 6.99 -0.87
CA LEU A 330 7.61 6.19 -2.09
C LEU A 330 8.70 5.15 -2.08
N ASN A 331 8.33 3.93 -2.47
CA ASN A 331 9.17 2.75 -2.37
C ASN A 331 9.12 1.93 -3.67
N ASN A 332 10.19 1.19 -3.98
CA ASN A 332 10.17 0.21 -5.06
C ASN A 332 9.29 -1.02 -4.69
N PRO A 333 8.79 -1.81 -5.67
CA PRO A 333 7.83 -2.89 -5.38
C PRO A 333 8.46 -4.17 -4.79
N PHE A 334 9.78 -4.33 -4.83
CA PHE A 334 10.44 -5.58 -4.47
C PHE A 334 10.42 -5.82 -2.96
N GLY A 335 9.69 -6.86 -2.54
CA GLY A 335 9.39 -7.19 -1.13
C GLY A 335 7.98 -6.82 -0.67
N ALA A 336 7.14 -6.23 -1.53
CA ALA A 336 5.75 -5.87 -1.23
C ALA A 336 5.61 -4.95 0.00
N LEU A 337 6.48 -3.93 0.11
CA LEU A 337 6.54 -3.02 1.27
C LEU A 337 5.86 -1.66 1.07
N GLY A 338 5.46 -1.29 -0.14
CA GLY A 338 4.85 0.03 -0.42
C GLY A 338 3.50 0.24 0.27
N LEU A 339 2.44 -0.38 -0.27
CA LEU A 339 1.09 -0.25 0.31
C LEU A 339 1.02 -0.76 1.75
N THR A 340 1.70 -1.86 2.08
CA THR A 340 1.71 -2.44 3.42
C THR A 340 2.28 -1.47 4.47
N THR A 341 3.32 -0.69 4.14
CA THR A 341 3.78 0.41 5.01
C THR A 341 2.73 1.51 5.13
N GLY A 342 2.04 1.86 4.04
CA GLY A 342 0.94 2.82 4.07
C GLY A 342 -0.24 2.39 4.94
N LEU A 343 -0.60 1.11 4.98
CA LEU A 343 -1.64 0.60 5.89
C LEU A 343 -1.23 0.74 7.36
N LEU A 344 0.06 0.55 7.67
CA LEU A 344 0.60 0.79 9.00
C LEU A 344 0.65 2.29 9.36
N ASP A 345 0.86 3.17 8.38
CA ASP A 345 0.71 4.61 8.60
C ASP A 345 -0.73 4.99 8.93
N ALA A 346 -1.71 4.39 8.23
CA ALA A 346 -3.13 4.61 8.51
C ALA A 346 -3.52 4.12 9.91
N ASP A 347 -3.01 2.95 10.30
CA ASP A 347 -3.21 2.35 11.62
C ASP A 347 -2.70 3.29 12.73
N ALA A 348 -1.45 3.75 12.61
CA ALA A 348 -0.82 4.65 13.56
C ALA A 348 -1.45 6.06 13.55
N ALA A 349 -1.82 6.60 12.39
CA ALA A 349 -2.45 7.91 12.27
C ALA A 349 -3.80 7.95 12.99
N ALA A 350 -4.63 6.90 12.79
CA ALA A 350 -5.92 6.81 13.45
C ALA A 350 -5.77 6.65 14.97
N ASP A 351 -4.83 5.83 15.45
CA ASP A 351 -4.58 5.68 16.89
C ASP A 351 -4.09 6.99 17.53
N ALA A 352 -3.18 7.73 16.86
CA ALA A 352 -2.72 9.04 17.35
C ALA A 352 -3.87 10.06 17.45
N LEU A 353 -4.73 10.12 16.42
CA LEU A 353 -5.86 11.03 16.40
C LEU A 353 -6.94 10.64 17.41
N ASP A 354 -7.18 9.36 17.64
CA ASP A 354 -8.12 8.88 18.67
C ASP A 354 -7.65 9.27 20.08
N LEU A 355 -6.38 9.03 20.39
CA LEU A 355 -5.75 9.48 21.63
C LEU A 355 -5.94 10.99 21.86
N ILE A 356 -5.75 11.81 20.82
CA ILE A 356 -5.89 13.26 20.92
C ILE A 356 -7.37 13.68 21.07
N ILE A 357 -8.25 13.13 20.23
CA ILE A 357 -9.64 13.59 20.11
C ILE A 357 -10.50 13.09 21.26
N ASN A 358 -10.46 11.78 21.53
CA ASN A 358 -11.31 11.12 22.51
C ASN A 358 -10.67 11.09 23.89
N GLU A 359 -9.37 10.79 23.99
CA GLU A 359 -8.65 10.70 25.27
C GLU A 359 -7.98 12.02 25.70
N LYS A 360 -8.15 13.09 24.91
CA LYS A 360 -7.66 14.45 25.21
C LYS A 360 -6.15 14.52 25.42
N LYS A 361 -5.40 13.63 24.77
CA LYS A 361 -3.94 13.65 24.79
C LYS A 361 -3.39 14.86 24.02
N PRO A 362 -2.20 15.37 24.39
CA PRO A 362 -1.55 16.49 23.69
C PRO A 362 -1.36 16.25 22.19
N MET A 363 -1.45 17.32 21.39
CA MET A 363 -1.26 17.29 19.93
C MET A 363 0.15 16.84 19.52
N ASP A 364 1.13 16.92 20.42
CA ASP A 364 2.52 16.49 20.19
C ASP A 364 2.64 14.99 19.88
N LEU A 365 1.60 14.20 20.14
CA LEU A 365 1.50 12.83 19.62
C LEU A 365 1.60 12.74 18.10
N LEU A 366 1.27 13.80 17.36
CA LEU A 366 1.46 13.85 15.91
C LEU A 366 2.95 13.97 15.52
N ASP A 367 3.80 14.56 16.36
CA ASP A 367 5.26 14.54 16.14
C ASP A 367 5.78 13.13 16.35
N LEU A 368 5.32 12.46 17.41
CA LEU A 368 5.69 11.08 17.69
C LEU A 368 5.26 10.14 16.55
N TYR A 369 4.05 10.32 16.01
CA TYR A 369 3.60 9.64 14.79
C TYR A 369 4.58 9.89 13.64
N SER A 370 4.89 11.16 13.36
CA SER A 370 5.77 11.53 12.25
C SER A 370 7.16 10.91 12.38
N ASP A 371 7.75 10.96 13.57
CA ASP A 371 9.08 10.45 13.83
C ASP A 371 9.14 8.93 13.72
N GLU A 372 8.18 8.21 14.31
CA GLU A 372 8.21 6.74 14.31
C GLU A 372 7.90 6.15 12.93
N ARG A 373 6.96 6.74 12.17
CA ARG A 373 6.67 6.27 10.80
C ARG A 373 7.83 6.56 9.84
N ARG A 374 8.48 7.72 9.97
CA ARG A 374 9.71 8.02 9.21
C ARG A 374 10.85 7.11 9.62
N ARG A 375 11.04 6.84 10.92
CA ARG A 375 12.06 5.90 11.42
C ARG A 375 11.83 4.51 10.85
N ALA A 376 10.60 4.00 10.88
CA ALA A 376 10.27 2.71 10.29
C ALA A 376 10.61 2.66 8.79
N PHE A 377 10.30 3.73 8.05
CA PHE A 377 10.67 3.80 6.63
C PHE A 377 12.20 3.78 6.45
N GLN A 378 12.91 4.68 7.12
CA GLN A 378 14.35 4.90 6.94
C GLN A 378 15.23 3.75 7.44
N THR A 379 14.80 3.05 8.49
CA THR A 379 15.61 2.01 9.16
C THR A 379 15.22 0.60 8.78
N PHE A 380 14.06 0.40 8.14
CA PHE A 380 13.58 -0.92 7.74
C PHE A 380 13.11 -0.95 6.29
N VAL A 381 12.12 -0.14 5.90
CA VAL A 381 11.46 -0.26 4.59
C VAL A 381 12.40 0.05 3.42
N ASP A 382 13.07 1.20 3.46
CA ASP A 382 14.00 1.62 2.41
C ASP A 382 15.20 0.67 2.32
N PRO A 383 15.95 0.39 3.41
CA PRO A 383 17.08 -0.54 3.34
C PRO A 383 16.69 -1.93 2.82
N LEU A 384 15.60 -2.52 3.34
CA LEU A 384 15.19 -3.87 2.96
C LEU A 384 14.74 -3.94 1.49
N SER A 385 13.86 -3.02 1.05
CA SER A 385 13.38 -3.03 -0.33
C SER A 385 14.46 -2.64 -1.33
N THR A 386 15.39 -1.75 -0.96
CA THR A 386 16.57 -1.42 -1.76
C THR A 386 17.42 -2.67 -1.98
N GLN A 387 17.72 -3.42 -0.92
CA GLN A 387 18.51 -4.66 -1.05
C GLN A 387 17.75 -5.76 -1.81
N ASN A 388 16.44 -5.91 -1.63
CA ASN A 388 15.66 -6.84 -2.42
C ASN A 388 15.73 -6.54 -3.92
N LYS A 389 15.59 -5.27 -4.29
CA LYS A 389 15.72 -4.79 -5.67
C LYS A 389 17.12 -5.07 -6.22
N LEU A 390 18.18 -4.77 -5.45
CA LEU A 390 19.57 -5.03 -5.87
C LEU A 390 19.86 -6.52 -6.05
N ARG A 391 19.30 -7.39 -5.20
CA ARG A 391 19.38 -8.85 -5.38
C ARG A 391 18.70 -9.30 -6.66
N CYS A 392 17.55 -8.72 -7.01
CA CYS A 392 16.92 -8.99 -8.30
C CYS A 392 17.80 -8.51 -9.46
N ALA A 393 18.39 -7.32 -9.36
CA ALA A 393 19.29 -6.76 -10.37
C ALA A 393 20.72 -7.35 -10.37
N SER A 394 20.93 -8.50 -9.73
CA SER A 394 22.25 -9.15 -9.63
C SER A 394 22.48 -10.17 -10.74
N ASP A 395 23.73 -10.62 -10.86
CA ASP A 395 24.09 -11.76 -11.71
C ASP A 395 23.50 -13.07 -11.12
N PRO A 396 22.68 -13.82 -11.89
CA PRO A 396 22.01 -15.03 -11.43
C PRO A 396 22.96 -16.15 -11.00
N ASP A 397 24.23 -16.13 -11.40
CA ASP A 397 25.20 -17.16 -11.03
C ASP A 397 25.97 -16.83 -9.74
N THR A 398 26.05 -15.56 -9.37
CA THR A 398 26.77 -15.13 -8.16
C THR A 398 25.86 -14.65 -7.03
N VAL A 399 24.58 -14.39 -7.30
CA VAL A 399 23.56 -13.94 -6.33
C VAL A 399 23.43 -14.86 -5.10
N GLY A 400 23.73 -16.16 -5.25
CA GLY A 400 23.77 -17.12 -4.15
C GLY A 400 24.84 -16.82 -3.09
N ASN A 401 25.78 -15.91 -3.35
CA ASN A 401 26.76 -15.43 -2.37
C ASN A 401 26.22 -14.36 -1.42
N ASP A 402 25.05 -13.77 -1.72
CA ASP A 402 24.39 -12.81 -0.84
C ASP A 402 24.08 -13.47 0.52
N TRP A 403 24.54 -12.84 1.61
CA TRP A 403 24.45 -13.41 2.94
C TRP A 403 23.00 -13.64 3.40
N PHE A 404 22.05 -12.81 2.96
CA PHE A 404 20.64 -12.93 3.33
C PHE A 404 20.01 -14.10 2.59
N LEU A 405 20.26 -14.24 1.28
CA LEU A 405 19.79 -15.40 0.52
C LEU A 405 20.40 -16.70 1.03
N ARG A 406 21.69 -16.74 1.36
CA ARG A 406 22.32 -17.91 2.01
C ARG A 406 21.67 -18.24 3.35
N GLY A 407 21.38 -17.22 4.17
CA GLY A 407 20.66 -17.38 5.43
C GLY A 407 19.28 -18.03 5.23
N LEU A 408 18.54 -17.60 4.20
CA LEU A 408 17.23 -18.17 3.84
C LEU A 408 17.29 -19.58 3.26
N VAL A 409 18.43 -20.02 2.73
CA VAL A 409 18.65 -21.41 2.29
C VAL A 409 18.97 -22.31 3.48
N ASN A 410 19.83 -21.85 4.40
CA ASN A 410 20.26 -22.64 5.56
C ASN A 410 19.19 -22.77 6.66
N LYS A 411 18.22 -21.84 6.73
CA LYS A 411 16.99 -21.89 7.54
C LYS A 411 17.14 -22.35 9.00
N THR A 412 18.19 -21.96 9.72
CA THR A 412 18.19 -22.23 11.18
C THR A 412 17.10 -21.38 11.85
N PRO A 413 16.44 -21.87 12.92
CA PRO A 413 15.42 -21.09 13.62
C PRO A 413 15.90 -19.70 14.06
N GLU A 414 17.16 -19.60 14.50
CA GLU A 414 17.76 -18.35 14.97
C GLU A 414 17.92 -17.33 13.84
N ILE A 415 18.31 -17.78 12.65
CA ILE A 415 18.43 -16.93 11.45
C ILE A 415 17.04 -16.45 11.02
N LEU A 416 16.06 -17.36 10.96
CA LEU A 416 14.69 -17.01 10.57
C LEU A 416 14.06 -16.04 11.57
N GLU A 417 14.26 -16.24 12.87
CA GLU A 417 13.80 -15.32 13.90
C GLU A 417 14.48 -13.95 13.77
N SER A 418 15.80 -13.91 13.57
CA SER A 418 16.55 -12.66 13.36
C SER A 418 16.05 -11.89 12.14
N PHE A 419 15.62 -12.58 11.07
CA PHE A 419 15.11 -11.94 9.86
C PHE A 419 13.64 -11.52 10.01
N ALA A 420 12.84 -12.28 10.76
CA ALA A 420 11.43 -11.99 10.99
C ALA A 420 11.24 -10.84 11.98
N ARG A 421 12.07 -10.74 13.03
CA ARG A 421 11.91 -9.79 14.14
C ARG A 421 11.71 -8.33 13.69
N PRO A 422 12.50 -7.76 12.77
CA PRO A 422 12.28 -6.41 12.27
C PRO A 422 10.87 -6.14 11.68
N PHE A 423 10.22 -7.15 11.08
CA PHE A 423 8.88 -7.02 10.51
C PHE A 423 7.79 -6.79 11.58
N PHE A 424 8.07 -7.13 12.84
CA PHE A 424 7.13 -7.03 13.95
C PHE A 424 7.57 -6.04 15.04
N GLU A 425 8.86 -5.70 15.12
CA GLU A 425 9.38 -4.77 16.12
C GLU A 425 9.71 -3.37 15.57
N ILE A 426 10.17 -3.27 14.32
CA ILE A 426 10.62 -2.00 13.73
C ILE A 426 9.56 -1.43 12.80
N TRP A 427 8.92 -2.28 11.99
CA TRP A 427 7.98 -1.86 10.97
C TRP A 427 6.63 -1.32 11.49
N PRO A 428 5.95 -1.96 12.47
CA PRO A 428 4.71 -1.40 13.04
C PRO A 428 4.99 -0.23 13.99
N THR A 429 3.95 0.56 14.25
CA THR A 429 3.98 1.63 15.25
C THR A 429 2.73 1.55 16.11
N ASP A 430 2.88 1.07 17.34
CA ASP A 430 1.82 1.06 18.34
C ASP A 430 1.80 2.41 19.07
N MET A 431 0.97 3.33 18.58
CA MET A 431 0.91 4.69 19.11
C MET A 431 0.42 4.73 20.56
N ARG A 432 -0.44 3.79 20.98
CA ARG A 432 -0.95 3.74 22.36
C ARG A 432 0.15 3.33 23.33
N LYS A 433 0.90 2.28 23.00
CA LYS A 433 2.07 1.84 23.79
C LYS A 433 3.14 2.93 23.86
N LEU A 434 3.43 3.58 22.73
CA LEU A 434 4.42 4.65 22.66
C LEU A 434 3.99 5.87 23.48
N ALA A 435 2.74 6.31 23.35
CA ALA A 435 2.17 7.41 24.14
C ALA A 435 2.32 7.14 25.65
N ALA A 436 1.91 5.96 26.11
CA ALA A 436 2.03 5.55 27.51
C ALA A 436 3.51 5.55 27.98
N SER A 437 4.43 5.02 27.17
CA SER A 437 5.85 4.94 27.51
C SER A 437 6.54 6.31 27.61
N ARG A 438 6.00 7.33 26.93
CA ARG A 438 6.55 8.69 26.91
C ARG A 438 5.77 9.67 27.80
N GLY A 439 4.83 9.17 28.61
CA GLY A 439 4.12 9.96 29.61
C GLY A 439 3.05 10.90 29.06
N PHE A 440 2.49 10.59 27.89
CA PHE A 440 1.33 11.31 27.34
C PHE A 440 0.05 11.00 28.09
#